data_AF-A0A024TGG0-F1
#
_entry.id   AF-A0A024TGG0-F1
#
_cell.length_a   1.000
_cell.length_b   1.000
_cell.length_c   1.000
_cell.angle_alpha   90.00
_cell.angle_beta   90.00
_cell.angle_gamma   90.00
#
_symmetry.space_group_name_H-M   'P 1'
#
loop_
_entity.id
_entity.type
_entity.pdbx_description
1 polymer ?
#
loop_
_entity_poly.entity_id
_entity_poly.type
_entity_poly.pdbx_seq_one_letter_code
_entity_poly.pdbx_strand_id
1 'polypeptide(L)'
;MVAQGVAPPEMAFEHEIVHVEDKWAELLPARIPLRYAFFRYLGFCIKVRGSATGHTAHKALKPASRAALRIRITTSQGVVLDEKVGSHFKDGVYYVQDISLQDEGLHTINVWMESRFFSSVKPFSHELHVHQFMRLHDDPVGLFGGPYGGLRRTVDPYLFGGHDYEARDDVQWTDAILDECLAKSKSKLRTADAKWWLRQFVDQGELQAKKQQQLRKATDQVAHPRQGKMFLMSL
;
A
#
# COMPACT_ATOMS: atom_id res chain seq x y z
N MET A 1 14.64 -54.02 1.71
CA MET A 1 13.47 -53.38 2.33
C MET A 1 13.93 -52.07 2.95
N VAL A 2 13.74 -50.96 2.24
CA VAL A 2 14.04 -49.62 2.76
C VAL A 2 12.70 -48.91 2.91
N ALA A 3 12.36 -48.58 4.14
CA ALA A 3 11.14 -47.89 4.49
C ALA A 3 11.11 -46.52 3.80
N GLN A 4 10.05 -46.28 3.03
CA GLN A 4 9.72 -44.98 2.51
C GLN A 4 9.45 -44.05 3.70
N GLY A 5 10.33 -43.07 3.89
CA GLY A 5 10.07 -41.94 4.77
C GLY A 5 8.87 -41.17 4.21
N VAL A 6 7.70 -41.43 4.78
CA VAL A 6 6.53 -40.58 4.59
C VAL A 6 6.90 -39.23 5.18
N ALA A 7 7.10 -38.24 4.32
CA ALA A 7 7.18 -36.85 4.74
C ALA A 7 5.97 -36.56 5.67
N PRO A 8 6.13 -35.82 6.78
CA PRO A 8 5.00 -35.44 7.61
C PRO A 8 3.95 -34.79 6.71
N PRO A 9 2.64 -35.01 6.93
CA PRO A 9 1.63 -34.30 6.17
C PRO A 9 1.93 -32.82 6.34
N GLU A 10 2.20 -32.11 5.23
CA GLU A 10 2.06 -30.66 5.21
C GLU A 10 0.74 -30.40 5.93
N MET A 11 0.76 -29.68 7.06
CA MET A 11 -0.48 -29.32 7.75
C MET A 11 -1.29 -28.50 6.76
N ALA A 12 -2.16 -29.17 6.02
CA ALA A 12 -2.96 -28.55 5.00
C ALA A 12 -3.95 -27.68 5.76
N PHE A 13 -3.65 -26.38 5.81
CA PHE A 13 -4.52 -25.41 6.43
C PHE A 13 -5.95 -25.60 5.90
N GLU A 14 -6.91 -25.76 6.80
CA GLU A 14 -8.32 -25.94 6.42
C GLU A 14 -8.89 -24.63 5.86
N HIS A 15 -8.37 -23.52 6.36
CA HIS A 15 -8.80 -22.18 5.97
C HIS A 15 -7.62 -21.33 5.53
N GLU A 16 -7.91 -20.25 4.81
CA GLU A 16 -6.93 -19.26 4.40
C GLU A 16 -7.50 -17.85 4.50
N ILE A 17 -6.61 -16.89 4.78
CA ILE A 17 -6.90 -15.47 4.72
C ILE A 17 -6.66 -14.99 3.29
N VAL A 18 -7.63 -14.30 2.71
CA VAL A 18 -7.61 -13.81 1.33
C VAL A 18 -7.90 -12.31 1.32
N HIS A 19 -7.07 -11.53 0.61
CA HIS A 19 -7.38 -10.12 0.34
C HIS A 19 -8.56 -10.00 -0.64
N VAL A 20 -9.34 -8.93 -0.48
CA VAL A 20 -10.60 -8.71 -1.23
C VAL A 20 -10.41 -7.51 -2.17
N GLU A 21 -10.67 -7.68 -3.47
CA GLU A 21 -10.45 -6.66 -4.52
C GLU A 21 -11.75 -5.99 -5.00
N ASP A 22 -12.88 -6.68 -4.93
CA ASP A 22 -14.15 -6.25 -5.55
C ASP A 22 -14.95 -5.25 -4.69
N LYS A 23 -14.55 -5.07 -3.43
CA LYS A 23 -15.27 -4.30 -2.42
C LYS A 23 -14.36 -3.26 -1.79
N TRP A 24 -14.13 -2.16 -2.51
CA TRP A 24 -13.45 -0.95 -2.02
C TRP A 24 -12.00 -1.12 -1.57
N ALA A 25 -11.41 -2.30 -1.71
CA ALA A 25 -10.02 -2.53 -1.40
C ALA A 25 -9.17 -2.49 -2.67
N GLU A 26 -7.98 -1.93 -2.48
CA GLU A 26 -7.01 -1.73 -3.53
C GLU A 26 -6.40 -3.10 -3.87
N LEU A 27 -6.13 -3.34 -5.16
CA LEU A 27 -5.17 -4.40 -5.49
C LEU A 27 -3.90 -4.03 -4.72
N LEU A 28 -3.40 -4.90 -3.84
CA LEU A 28 -2.08 -4.72 -3.26
C LEU A 28 -1.08 -4.99 -4.38
N PRO A 29 -0.52 -3.96 -5.04
CA PRO A 29 0.43 -4.24 -6.11
C PRO A 29 1.71 -4.81 -5.49
N ALA A 30 2.55 -5.44 -6.30
CA ALA A 30 3.89 -5.80 -5.83
C ALA A 30 4.79 -4.56 -5.71
N ARG A 31 4.50 -3.49 -6.45
CA ARG A 31 5.29 -2.26 -6.50
C ARG A 31 4.39 -1.03 -6.65
N ILE A 32 4.72 0.07 -5.98
CA ILE A 32 3.97 1.32 -6.07
C ILE A 32 4.89 2.54 -5.91
N PRO A 33 4.63 3.67 -6.57
CA PRO A 33 5.33 4.91 -6.27
C PRO A 33 4.96 5.43 -4.87
N LEU A 34 5.91 6.07 -4.17
CA LEU A 34 5.67 6.63 -2.83
C LEU A 34 4.46 7.57 -2.81
N ARG A 35 4.32 8.42 -3.83
CA ARG A 35 3.19 9.35 -3.97
C ARG A 35 1.81 8.68 -3.96
N TYR A 36 1.72 7.38 -4.26
CA TYR A 36 0.48 6.61 -4.25
C TYR A 36 0.47 5.52 -3.18
N ALA A 37 1.46 5.48 -2.28
CA ALA A 37 1.63 4.44 -1.26
C ALA A 37 0.71 4.65 -0.06
N PHE A 38 -0.59 4.78 -0.33
CA PHE A 38 -1.63 4.97 0.67
C PHE A 38 -2.87 4.17 0.27
N PHE A 39 -3.58 3.64 1.25
CA PHE A 39 -4.69 2.72 1.07
C PHE A 39 -5.89 3.14 1.91
N ARG A 40 -7.03 3.41 1.27
CA ARG A 40 -8.25 3.77 2.01
C ARG A 40 -8.77 2.61 2.83
N TYR A 41 -8.80 1.43 2.21
CA TYR A 41 -9.29 0.20 2.81
C TYR A 41 -8.40 -0.97 2.37
N LEU A 42 -7.90 -1.75 3.32
CA LEU A 42 -7.40 -3.11 3.06
C LEU A 42 -8.39 -4.10 3.65
N GLY A 43 -9.01 -4.89 2.78
CA GLY A 43 -10.03 -5.86 3.12
C GLY A 43 -9.49 -7.28 3.10
N PHE A 44 -9.73 -8.04 4.16
CA PHE A 44 -9.35 -9.44 4.28
C PHE A 44 -10.56 -10.28 4.70
N CYS A 45 -10.70 -11.48 4.14
CA CYS A 45 -11.72 -12.43 4.56
C CYS A 45 -11.09 -13.81 4.78
N ILE A 46 -11.80 -14.65 5.54
CA ILE A 46 -11.39 -16.02 5.82
C ILE A 46 -12.23 -16.94 4.93
N LYS A 47 -11.60 -17.90 4.26
CA LYS A 47 -12.28 -18.88 3.40
C LYS A 47 -11.84 -20.29 3.76
N VAL A 48 -12.69 -21.27 3.49
CA VAL A 48 -12.25 -22.67 3.42
C VAL A 48 -11.30 -22.80 2.24
N ARG A 49 -10.14 -23.42 2.43
CA ARG A 49 -9.11 -23.54 1.40
C ARG A 49 -9.68 -24.21 0.15
N GLY A 50 -9.48 -23.58 -1.01
CA GLY A 50 -9.99 -24.09 -2.30
C GLY A 50 -11.50 -24.01 -2.51
N SER A 51 -12.27 -23.44 -1.57
CA SER A 51 -13.74 -23.34 -1.70
C SER A 51 -14.22 -22.27 -2.69
N ALA A 52 -13.36 -21.30 -3.02
CA ALA A 52 -13.63 -20.25 -3.99
C ALA A 52 -12.33 -19.80 -4.66
N THR A 53 -12.40 -19.52 -5.95
CA THR A 53 -11.33 -18.90 -6.72
C THR A 53 -11.46 -17.37 -6.65
N GLY A 54 -10.33 -16.68 -6.47
CA GLY A 54 -10.23 -15.23 -6.61
C GLY A 54 -10.35 -14.42 -5.32
N HIS A 55 -10.06 -13.13 -5.47
CA HIS A 55 -9.90 -12.14 -4.41
C HIS A 55 -11.20 -11.38 -4.16
N THR A 56 -12.24 -12.09 -3.73
CA THR A 56 -13.56 -11.49 -3.42
C THR A 56 -14.09 -11.97 -2.07
N ALA A 57 -15.06 -11.27 -1.50
CA ALA A 57 -15.73 -11.71 -0.27
C ALA A 57 -16.68 -12.92 -0.47
N HIS A 58 -16.82 -13.42 -1.69
CA HIS A 58 -17.70 -14.56 -1.97
C HIS A 58 -17.25 -15.82 -1.20
N LYS A 59 -18.21 -16.48 -0.54
CA LYS A 59 -17.98 -17.61 0.39
C LYS A 59 -17.08 -17.29 1.60
N ALA A 60 -16.93 -16.01 1.95
CA ALA A 60 -16.27 -15.65 3.20
C ALA A 60 -16.99 -16.26 4.41
N LEU A 61 -16.21 -16.85 5.30
CA LEU A 61 -16.68 -17.29 6.61
C LEU A 61 -17.01 -16.07 7.46
N LYS A 62 -18.05 -16.22 8.27
CA LYS A 62 -18.51 -15.21 9.23
C LYS A 62 -18.41 -15.76 10.64
N PRO A 63 -17.17 -16.05 11.11
CA PRO A 63 -16.99 -16.42 12.50
C PRO A 63 -17.41 -15.19 13.30
N ALA A 64 -18.42 -15.31 14.18
CA ALA A 64 -19.00 -14.21 14.95
C ALA A 64 -17.95 -13.47 15.83
N SER A 65 -18.24 -13.05 17.06
CA SER A 65 -17.22 -12.46 17.96
C SER A 65 -16.12 -13.44 18.43
N ARG A 66 -15.86 -14.51 17.67
CA ARG A 66 -14.99 -15.65 18.00
C ARG A 66 -13.62 -15.59 17.32
N ALA A 67 -13.40 -14.65 16.43
CA ALA A 67 -12.14 -14.47 15.71
C ALA A 67 -11.84 -12.99 15.48
N ALA A 68 -10.58 -12.62 15.57
CA ALA A 68 -10.07 -11.32 15.18
C ALA A 68 -8.94 -11.51 14.16
N LEU A 69 -8.76 -10.55 13.26
CA LEU A 69 -7.54 -10.50 12.45
C LEU A 69 -6.56 -9.51 13.07
N ARG A 70 -5.28 -9.89 13.11
CA ARG A 70 -4.17 -9.00 13.40
C ARG A 70 -3.47 -8.70 12.09
N ILE A 71 -3.32 -7.42 11.78
CA ILE A 71 -2.68 -6.92 10.57
C ILE A 71 -1.43 -6.16 11.01
N ARG A 72 -0.27 -6.58 10.52
CA ARG A 72 1.00 -5.93 10.78
C ARG A 72 1.71 -5.58 9.48
N ILE A 73 2.11 -4.33 9.34
CA ILE A 73 2.92 -3.86 8.22
C ILE A 73 4.29 -3.48 8.77
N THR A 74 5.35 -4.06 8.20
CA THR A 74 6.73 -3.84 8.62
C THR A 74 7.62 -3.41 7.46
N THR A 75 8.65 -2.63 7.79
CA THR A 75 9.73 -2.24 6.88
C THR A 75 11.08 -2.50 7.54
N SER A 76 12.17 -2.22 6.83
CA SER A 76 13.52 -2.17 7.42
C SER A 76 13.65 -1.13 8.54
N GLN A 77 12.78 -0.12 8.58
CA GLN A 77 12.81 0.93 9.62
C GLN A 77 11.98 0.57 10.86
N GLY A 78 11.15 -0.48 10.79
CA GLY A 78 10.37 -0.97 11.93
C GLY A 78 8.92 -1.31 11.58
N VAL A 79 8.06 -1.22 12.59
CA VAL A 79 6.62 -1.49 12.45
C VAL A 79 5.90 -0.22 12.02
N VAL A 80 5.25 -0.25 10.86
CA VAL A 80 4.44 0.85 10.31
C VAL A 80 3.02 0.81 10.86
N LEU A 81 2.46 -0.40 10.98
CA LEU A 81 1.11 -0.63 11.48
C LEU A 81 1.07 -1.94 12.26
N ASP A 82 0.33 -1.98 13.37
CA ASP A 82 0.02 -3.20 14.11
C ASP A 82 -1.39 -3.12 14.71
N GLU A 83 -2.39 -3.50 13.93
CA GLU A 83 -3.81 -3.31 14.25
C GLU A 83 -4.52 -4.65 14.45
N LYS A 84 -5.45 -4.68 15.42
CA LYS A 84 -6.35 -5.81 15.64
C LYS A 84 -7.78 -5.42 15.25
N VAL A 85 -8.34 -6.12 14.28
CA VAL A 85 -9.73 -5.97 13.84
C VAL A 85 -10.56 -7.07 14.50
N GLY A 86 -11.34 -6.69 15.50
CA GLY A 86 -12.07 -7.63 16.37
C GLY A 86 -13.29 -8.31 15.75
N SER A 87 -13.79 -7.81 14.62
CA SER A 87 -15.00 -8.33 13.99
C SER A 87 -15.06 -8.01 12.50
N HIS A 88 -15.67 -8.91 11.74
CA HIS A 88 -15.95 -8.70 10.32
C HIS A 88 -17.24 -7.89 10.09
N PHE A 89 -17.37 -7.32 8.90
CA PHE A 89 -18.60 -6.69 8.40
C PHE A 89 -19.63 -7.74 7.95
N LYS A 90 -20.85 -7.32 7.59
CA LYS A 90 -21.94 -8.23 7.20
C LYS A 90 -21.59 -9.18 6.04
N ASP A 91 -20.65 -8.79 5.18
CA ASP A 91 -20.14 -9.59 4.06
C ASP A 91 -19.00 -10.55 4.44
N GLY A 92 -18.51 -10.51 5.69
CA GLY A 92 -17.43 -11.37 6.17
C GLY A 92 -16.03 -10.77 6.02
N VAL A 93 -15.93 -9.49 5.63
CA VAL A 93 -14.65 -8.81 5.44
C VAL A 93 -14.23 -8.06 6.70
N TYR A 94 -12.96 -8.19 7.07
CA TYR A 94 -12.27 -7.37 8.06
C TYR A 94 -11.56 -6.24 7.32
N TYR A 95 -11.80 -5.00 7.73
CA TYR A 95 -11.19 -3.83 7.10
C TYR A 95 -10.25 -3.13 8.07
N VAL A 96 -9.07 -2.79 7.55
CA VAL A 96 -8.21 -1.73 8.09
C VAL A 96 -8.35 -0.52 7.17
N GLN A 97 -8.35 0.67 7.75
CA GLN A 97 -8.61 1.91 7.00
C GLN A 97 -7.45 2.88 7.13
N ASP A 98 -7.35 3.80 6.17
CA ASP A 98 -6.50 5.00 6.24
C ASP A 98 -5.02 4.72 6.52
N ILE A 99 -4.44 3.86 5.68
CA ILE A 99 -3.04 3.45 5.78
C ILE A 99 -2.20 4.32 4.85
N SER A 100 -1.16 4.95 5.36
CA SER A 100 -0.22 5.74 4.53
C SER A 100 1.21 5.31 4.82
N LEU A 101 1.85 4.69 3.83
CA LEU A 101 3.24 4.25 3.91
C LEU A 101 4.14 5.43 3.63
N GLN A 102 4.99 5.77 4.60
CA GLN A 102 5.82 6.98 4.55
C GLN A 102 7.17 6.72 3.90
N ASP A 103 7.60 5.47 3.83
CA ASP A 103 8.95 5.07 3.44
C ASP A 103 9.01 4.36 2.10
N GLU A 104 10.12 4.55 1.41
CA GLU A 104 10.52 3.72 0.29
C GLU A 104 11.14 2.40 0.78
N GLY A 105 11.12 1.39 -0.10
CA GLY A 105 11.65 0.06 0.17
C GLY A 105 10.57 -1.00 0.38
N LEU A 106 11.01 -2.16 0.85
CA LEU A 106 10.15 -3.32 1.04
C LEU A 106 9.27 -3.14 2.28
N HIS A 107 7.96 -3.29 2.06
CA HIS A 107 6.94 -3.41 3.09
C HIS A 107 6.39 -4.82 3.06
N THR A 108 6.32 -5.47 4.21
CA THR A 108 5.72 -6.79 4.36
C THR A 108 4.41 -6.65 5.14
N ILE A 109 3.30 -7.00 4.49
CA ILE A 109 1.97 -7.02 5.08
C ILE A 109 1.70 -8.45 5.56
N ASN A 110 1.65 -8.63 6.87
CA ASN A 110 1.34 -9.90 7.51
C ASN A 110 -0.05 -9.83 8.14
N VAL A 111 -0.89 -10.82 7.84
CA VAL A 111 -2.22 -10.95 8.42
C VAL A 111 -2.39 -12.36 8.96
N TRP A 112 -2.74 -12.46 10.23
CA TRP A 112 -3.04 -13.73 10.88
C TRP A 112 -4.28 -13.59 11.75
N MET A 113 -4.88 -14.74 12.06
CA MET A 113 -6.06 -14.78 12.89
C MET A 113 -5.70 -15.07 14.34
N GLU A 114 -6.36 -14.34 15.24
CA GLU A 114 -6.44 -14.64 16.66
C GLU A 114 -7.81 -15.26 16.95
N SER A 115 -7.85 -16.58 17.14
CA SER A 115 -9.07 -17.29 17.52
C SER A 115 -8.74 -18.48 18.42
N ARG A 116 -9.67 -18.79 19.34
CA ARG A 116 -9.63 -20.02 20.13
C ARG A 116 -10.29 -21.22 19.44
N PHE A 117 -11.05 -20.97 18.36
CA PHE A 117 -11.89 -21.97 17.71
C PHE A 117 -11.34 -22.42 16.36
N PHE A 118 -10.56 -21.56 15.70
CA PHE A 118 -9.93 -21.88 14.44
C PHE A 118 -8.43 -22.01 14.65
N SER A 119 -7.94 -23.25 14.66
CA SER A 119 -6.53 -23.58 14.86
C SER A 119 -5.77 -23.81 13.54
N SER A 120 -6.48 -24.02 12.43
CA SER A 120 -5.90 -24.37 11.12
C SER A 120 -6.25 -23.32 10.06
N VAL A 121 -5.58 -22.16 10.12
CA VAL A 121 -5.76 -21.07 9.15
C VAL A 121 -4.41 -20.57 8.62
N LYS A 122 -4.25 -20.61 7.31
CA LYS A 122 -3.05 -20.11 6.63
C LYS A 122 -2.97 -18.58 6.80
N PRO A 123 -1.87 -18.04 7.36
CA PRO A 123 -1.66 -16.60 7.40
C PRO A 123 -1.48 -16.05 5.98
N PHE A 124 -1.85 -14.80 5.79
CA PHE A 124 -1.60 -14.06 4.56
C PHE A 124 -0.32 -13.23 4.73
N SER A 125 0.54 -13.30 3.72
CA SER A 125 1.74 -12.47 3.64
C SER A 125 1.85 -11.90 2.23
N HIS A 126 2.07 -10.60 2.13
CA HIS A 126 2.25 -9.89 0.86
C HIS A 126 3.41 -8.92 0.94
N GLU A 127 4.25 -8.94 -0.09
CA GLU A 127 5.37 -8.02 -0.25
C GLU A 127 4.99 -6.88 -1.20
N LEU A 128 5.19 -5.66 -0.73
CA LEU A 128 4.94 -4.43 -1.48
C LEU A 128 6.21 -3.59 -1.47
N HIS A 129 6.74 -3.27 -2.64
CA HIS A 129 7.87 -2.36 -2.77
C HIS A 129 7.37 -0.94 -3.05
N VAL A 130 7.72 -0.01 -2.17
CA VAL A 130 7.45 1.41 -2.35
C VAL A 130 8.67 2.08 -2.97
N HIS A 131 8.47 2.83 -4.04
CA HIS A 131 9.57 3.42 -4.82
C HIS A 131 9.46 4.94 -4.87
N GLN A 132 10.52 5.63 -4.44
CA GLN A 132 10.58 7.09 -4.44
C GLN A 132 10.46 7.72 -5.83
N PHE A 133 11.00 7.06 -6.86
CA PHE A 133 11.15 7.61 -8.21
C PHE A 133 10.33 6.87 -9.28
N MET A 134 9.55 5.87 -8.89
CA MET A 134 8.66 5.16 -9.82
C MET A 134 7.54 6.09 -10.28
N ARG A 135 7.08 5.87 -11.50
CA ARG A 135 5.92 6.53 -12.11
C ARG A 135 4.80 5.52 -12.36
N LEU A 136 3.58 6.02 -12.53
CA LEU A 136 2.44 5.16 -12.88
C LEU A 136 2.68 4.38 -14.19
N HIS A 137 3.38 5.00 -15.15
CA HIS A 137 3.71 4.42 -16.45
C HIS A 137 4.79 3.34 -16.42
N ASP A 138 5.50 3.17 -15.30
CA ASP A 138 6.47 2.07 -15.14
C ASP A 138 5.77 0.72 -14.90
N ASP A 139 4.51 0.75 -14.43
CA ASP A 139 3.65 -0.44 -14.26
C ASP A 139 2.18 -0.10 -14.54
N PRO A 140 1.83 0.21 -15.80
CA PRO A 140 0.54 0.78 -16.13
C PRO A 140 -0.62 -0.21 -15.89
N VAL A 141 -0.37 -1.51 -16.01
CA VAL A 141 -1.38 -2.56 -15.80
C VAL A 141 -1.79 -2.60 -14.33
N GLY A 142 -0.81 -2.64 -13.40
CA GLY A 142 -1.10 -2.65 -11.97
C GLY A 142 -1.59 -1.29 -11.44
N LEU A 143 -1.05 -0.19 -11.97
CA LEU A 143 -1.25 1.13 -11.39
C LEU A 143 -2.41 1.93 -12.01
N PHE A 144 -2.80 1.71 -13.26
CA PHE A 144 -4.02 2.32 -13.81
C PHE A 144 -5.25 1.40 -13.75
N GLY A 145 -5.09 0.21 -13.19
CA GLY A 145 -6.17 -0.73 -12.88
C GLY A 145 -6.96 -0.37 -11.62
N GLY A 146 -8.00 -1.16 -11.36
CA GLY A 146 -8.77 -1.10 -10.12
C GLY A 146 -9.64 0.16 -9.93
N PRO A 147 -10.27 0.30 -8.75
CA PRO A 147 -11.24 1.37 -8.46
C PRO A 147 -10.66 2.79 -8.55
N TYR A 148 -9.38 2.96 -8.20
CA TYR A 148 -8.69 4.27 -8.17
C TYR A 148 -8.01 4.63 -9.50
N GLY A 149 -7.98 3.73 -10.48
CA GLY A 149 -7.33 3.97 -11.78
C GLY A 149 -7.90 5.17 -12.53
N GLY A 150 -9.20 5.46 -12.35
CA GLY A 150 -9.83 6.68 -12.90
C GLY A 150 -9.25 7.97 -12.33
N LEU A 151 -9.07 8.04 -11.00
CA LEU A 151 -8.46 9.19 -10.34
C LEU A 151 -6.99 9.36 -10.72
N ARG A 152 -6.23 8.25 -10.74
CA ARG A 152 -4.83 8.23 -11.17
C ARG A 152 -4.67 8.80 -12.59
N ARG A 153 -5.52 8.39 -13.55
CA ARG A 153 -5.54 8.94 -14.92
C ARG A 153 -5.85 10.44 -14.97
N THR A 154 -6.65 10.94 -14.03
CA THR A 154 -7.03 12.36 -14.01
C THR A 154 -5.91 13.24 -13.43
N VAL A 155 -5.20 12.78 -12.40
CA VAL A 155 -4.12 13.56 -11.78
C VAL A 155 -2.77 13.45 -12.50
N ASP A 156 -2.51 12.34 -13.19
CA ASP A 156 -1.24 12.07 -13.87
C ASP A 156 -0.81 13.17 -14.88
N PRO A 157 -1.70 13.74 -15.71
CA PRO A 157 -1.36 14.85 -16.61
C PRO A 157 -0.92 16.13 -15.88
N TYR A 158 -1.35 16.37 -14.64
CA TYR A 158 -0.86 17.53 -13.87
C TYR A 158 0.59 17.35 -13.41
N LEU A 159 1.05 16.10 -13.30
CA LEU A 159 2.43 15.79 -12.93
C LEU A 159 3.36 15.72 -14.15
N PHE A 160 2.84 15.26 -15.30
CA PHE A 160 3.67 14.89 -16.45
C PHE A 160 3.18 15.39 -17.82
N GLY A 161 2.08 16.12 -17.90
CA GLY A 161 1.45 16.58 -19.15
C GLY A 161 2.04 17.86 -19.76
N GLY A 162 3.01 18.50 -19.10
CA GLY A 162 3.74 19.66 -19.61
C GLY A 162 5.16 19.30 -20.07
N HIS A 163 5.59 19.87 -21.20
CA HIS A 163 6.91 19.64 -21.80
C HIS A 163 8.08 20.21 -20.98
N ASP A 164 7.84 20.99 -19.93
CA ASP A 164 8.88 21.49 -19.05
C ASP A 164 9.01 20.65 -17.78
N TYR A 165 10.22 20.10 -17.59
CA TYR A 165 10.59 19.35 -16.41
C TYR A 165 10.74 20.24 -15.16
N GLU A 166 10.97 21.54 -15.34
CA GLU A 166 11.27 22.49 -14.27
C GLU A 166 10.01 23.09 -13.61
N ALA A 167 8.88 23.18 -14.32
CA ALA A 167 7.60 23.66 -13.77
C ALA A 167 6.79 22.59 -12.99
N ARG A 168 7.35 21.39 -12.83
CA ARG A 168 6.67 20.21 -12.22
C ARG A 168 6.51 20.30 -10.70
N ASP A 169 7.37 21.07 -10.04
CA ASP A 169 7.38 21.24 -8.59
C ASP A 169 6.41 22.37 -8.13
N ASP A 170 5.73 23.06 -9.06
CA ASP A 170 4.97 24.29 -8.80
C ASP A 170 3.43 24.13 -8.86
N VAL A 171 2.91 22.92 -9.12
CA VAL A 171 1.46 22.70 -9.08
C VAL A 171 0.98 22.86 -7.64
N GLN A 172 0.39 24.01 -7.33
CA GLN A 172 -0.31 24.24 -6.08
C GLN A 172 -1.65 23.51 -6.12
N TRP A 173 -1.75 22.41 -5.38
CA TRP A 173 -2.97 21.63 -5.25
C TRP A 173 -4.01 22.40 -4.42
N THR A 174 -4.86 23.16 -5.11
CA THR A 174 -5.99 23.87 -4.51
C THR A 174 -7.25 23.00 -4.49
N ASP A 175 -8.20 23.30 -3.60
CA ASP A 175 -9.50 22.62 -3.56
C ASP A 175 -10.23 22.67 -4.92
N ALA A 176 -10.08 23.76 -5.68
CA ALA A 176 -10.66 23.90 -7.01
C ALA A 176 -10.09 22.87 -8.01
N ILE A 177 -8.78 22.64 -8.00
CA ILE A 177 -8.13 21.62 -8.85
C ILE A 177 -8.57 20.22 -8.43
N LEU A 178 -8.69 19.96 -7.13
CA LEU A 178 -9.15 18.66 -6.62
C LEU A 178 -10.61 18.40 -7.01
N ASP A 179 -11.48 19.40 -6.90
CA ASP A 179 -12.88 19.30 -7.33
C ASP A 179 -13.01 19.10 -8.85
N GLU A 180 -12.16 19.76 -9.65
CA GLU A 180 -12.09 19.52 -11.10
C GLU A 180 -11.62 18.08 -11.41
N CYS A 181 -10.60 17.59 -10.70
CA CYS A 181 -10.13 16.22 -10.84
C CYS A 181 -11.24 15.22 -10.47
N LEU A 182 -11.96 15.48 -9.38
CA LEU A 182 -13.09 14.66 -8.96
C LEU A 182 -14.18 14.62 -10.04
N ALA A 183 -14.56 15.77 -10.59
CA ALA A 183 -15.57 15.89 -11.63
C ALA A 183 -15.18 15.20 -12.95
N LYS A 184 -13.90 15.27 -13.33
CA LYS A 184 -13.37 14.58 -14.52
C LYS A 184 -13.16 13.09 -14.30
N SER A 185 -12.98 12.65 -13.06
CA SER A 185 -12.74 11.25 -12.76
C SER A 185 -14.00 10.42 -13.05
N LYS A 186 -13.90 9.48 -14.00
CA LYS A 186 -14.93 8.44 -14.21
C LYS A 186 -14.80 7.34 -13.15
N SER A 187 -14.68 7.74 -11.89
CA SER A 187 -14.44 6.83 -10.77
C SER A 187 -15.72 6.11 -10.37
N LYS A 188 -15.61 4.83 -9.99
CA LYS A 188 -16.72 4.06 -9.38
C LYS A 188 -16.79 4.25 -7.86
N LEU A 189 -15.93 5.10 -7.30
CA LEU A 189 -15.83 5.35 -5.87
C LEU A 189 -16.95 6.26 -5.36
N ARG A 190 -17.27 6.16 -4.07
CA ARG A 190 -18.12 7.11 -3.36
C ARG A 190 -17.37 8.42 -3.35
N THR A 191 -18.11 9.51 -3.47
CA THR A 191 -17.56 10.87 -3.46
C THR A 191 -16.64 11.09 -2.24
N ALA A 192 -17.01 10.58 -1.07
CA ALA A 192 -16.19 10.69 0.14
C ALA A 192 -14.83 9.98 0.01
N ASP A 193 -14.78 8.78 -0.56
CA ASP A 193 -13.54 8.02 -0.72
C ASP A 193 -12.66 8.64 -1.81
N ALA A 194 -13.25 9.13 -2.90
CA ALA A 194 -12.52 9.85 -3.94
C ALA A 194 -11.92 11.17 -3.42
N LYS A 195 -12.66 11.93 -2.60
CA LYS A 195 -12.16 13.13 -1.92
C LYS A 195 -11.03 12.82 -0.95
N TRP A 196 -11.17 11.76 -0.16
CA TRP A 196 -10.10 11.30 0.73
C TRP A 196 -8.84 10.96 -0.06
N TRP A 197 -9.00 10.21 -1.17
CA TRP A 197 -7.88 9.78 -2.00
C TRP A 197 -7.11 10.96 -2.58
N LEU A 198 -7.83 11.97 -3.09
CA LEU A 198 -7.24 13.18 -3.64
C LEU A 198 -6.43 13.95 -2.59
N ARG A 199 -6.93 14.04 -1.34
CA ARG A 199 -6.18 14.67 -0.25
C ARG A 199 -4.92 13.89 0.10
N GLN A 200 -5.01 12.56 0.25
CA GLN A 200 -3.84 11.73 0.53
C GLN A 200 -2.80 11.78 -0.58
N PHE A 201 -3.23 11.88 -1.84
CA PHE A 201 -2.34 12.08 -2.97
C PHE A 201 -1.53 13.39 -2.86
N VAL A 202 -2.15 14.47 -2.36
CA VAL A 202 -1.44 15.74 -2.10
C VAL A 202 -0.47 15.57 -0.94
N ASP A 203 -0.92 15.04 0.19
CA ASP A 203 -0.09 14.83 1.39
C ASP A 203 1.16 13.97 1.08
N GLN A 204 0.97 12.86 0.38
CA GLN A 204 2.05 11.97 -0.06
C GLN A 204 2.94 12.60 -1.13
N GLY A 205 2.37 13.48 -1.96
CA GLY A 205 3.14 14.28 -2.90
C GLY A 205 4.11 15.23 -2.20
N GLU A 206 3.66 15.90 -1.14
CA GLU A 206 4.52 16.77 -0.32
C GLU A 206 5.61 15.98 0.42
N LEU A 207 5.26 14.81 0.97
CA LEU A 207 6.23 13.92 1.58
C LEU A 207 7.33 13.52 0.57
N GLN A 208 6.91 13.07 -0.61
CA GLN A 208 7.82 12.70 -1.67
C GLN A 208 8.75 13.86 -2.04
N ALA A 209 8.21 15.07 -2.22
CA ALA A 209 8.98 16.28 -2.54
C ALA A 209 10.01 16.60 -1.44
N LYS A 210 9.60 16.56 -0.16
CA LYS A 210 10.52 16.77 0.99
C LYS A 210 11.67 15.75 0.97
N LYS A 211 11.39 14.47 0.72
CA LYS A 211 12.41 13.43 0.60
C LYS A 211 13.36 13.68 -0.57
N GLN A 212 12.85 14.09 -1.73
CA GLN A 212 13.71 14.46 -2.87
C GLN A 212 14.62 15.65 -2.56
N GLN A 213 14.11 16.68 -1.89
CA GLN A 213 14.93 17.82 -1.47
C GLN A 213 16.03 17.42 -0.49
N GLN A 214 15.75 16.53 0.46
CA GLN A 214 16.75 16.00 1.39
C GLN A 214 17.83 15.20 0.66
N LEU A 215 17.46 14.36 -0.32
CA LEU A 215 18.41 13.61 -1.14
C LEU A 215 19.30 14.52 -1.99
N ARG A 216 18.75 15.60 -2.56
CA ARG A 216 19.52 16.62 -3.30
C ARG A 216 20.55 17.29 -2.38
N LYS A 217 20.13 17.78 -1.20
CA LYS A 217 21.03 18.39 -0.20
C LYS A 217 22.13 17.44 0.27
N ALA A 218 21.81 16.17 0.48
CA ALA A 218 22.80 15.16 0.88
C ALA A 218 23.83 14.92 -0.23
N THR A 219 23.38 14.83 -1.48
CA THR A 219 24.25 14.69 -2.66
C THR A 219 25.19 15.88 -2.81
N ASP A 220 24.68 17.11 -2.66
CA ASP A 220 25.49 18.33 -2.77
C ASP A 220 26.57 18.42 -1.66
N GLN A 221 26.25 17.98 -0.44
CA GLN A 221 27.21 17.94 0.67
C GLN A 221 28.32 16.91 0.46
N VAL A 222 28.03 15.79 -0.21
CA VAL A 222 29.02 14.77 -0.57
C VAL A 222 29.88 15.21 -1.76
N ALA A 223 29.30 15.94 -2.71
CA ALA A 223 30.01 16.49 -3.87
C ALA A 223 30.92 17.68 -3.52
N HIS A 224 30.59 18.43 -2.47
CA HIS A 224 31.40 19.52 -1.92
C HIS A 224 31.69 19.31 -0.43
N PRO A 225 32.55 18.33 -0.07
CA PRO A 225 33.00 18.22 1.31
C PRO A 225 33.70 19.53 1.64
N ARG A 226 33.21 20.23 2.67
CA ARG A 226 33.82 21.47 3.16
C ARG A 226 35.33 21.27 3.20
N GLN A 227 36.06 22.01 2.36
CA GLN A 227 37.52 22.06 2.43
C GLN A 227 37.87 22.33 3.89
N GLY A 228 38.38 21.30 4.56
CA GLY A 228 38.81 21.39 5.93
C GLY A 228 39.82 22.53 6.01
N LYS A 229 39.57 23.48 6.91
CA LYS A 229 40.57 24.45 7.35
C LYS A 229 41.81 23.65 7.78
N MET A 230 42.81 23.57 6.90
CA MET A 230 44.18 23.27 7.29
C MET A 230 44.61 24.45 8.16
N PHE A 231 44.48 24.30 9.48
CA PHE A 231 45.29 25.06 10.41
C PHE A 231 46.74 24.62 10.19
N LEU A 232 47.47 25.37 9.35
CA LEU A 232 48.93 25.39 9.41
C LEU A 232 49.30 25.98 10.78
N MET A 233 49.64 25.12 11.73
CA MET A 233 50.50 25.52 12.84
C MET A 233 51.92 25.57 12.29
N SER A 234 52.40 26.78 12.01
CA SER A 234 53.82 27.04 11.77
C SER A 234 54.56 26.91 13.10
N LEU A 235 55.56 26.02 13.14
CA LEU A 235 56.67 26.04 14.10
C LEU A 235 57.73 27.04 13.65
#